data_AF-A0A6I7ZA43-F1
#
_entry.id   AF-A0A6I7ZA43-F1
#
_cell.length_a   1.000
_cell.length_b   1.000
_cell.length_c   1.000
_cell.angle_alpha   90.00
_cell.angle_beta   90.00
_cell.angle_gamma   90.00
#
_symmetry.space_group_name_H-M   'P 1'
#
loop_
_entity.id
_entity.type
_entity.pdbx_description
1 polymer ?
#
loop_
_entity_poly.entity_id
_entity_poly.type
_entity_poly.pdbx_seq_one_letter_code
_entity_poly.pdbx_strand_id
1 'polypeptide(L)'
;MIYPPSHCDHCGHPLRAIELIPLLSALKQRFHCTHCQQRFSARSFWLELFCGILFVIFLQDLDWKSLWQVFWLLSSLVLAVIDWDHMIVEMRIFGGTGVILLISGAVLFHPHWFQPLIVCGVFFFSQKILPDSLGLGDLWVIGLWSFFLSWYELLQVLFIASLSGLIFFGYQTLRKKIPEQLPFLPFLFIGLLLFLLKNR
;
A
#
# COMPACT_ATOMS: atom_id res chain seq x y z
N MET A 1 -22.54 13.00 6.72
CA MET A 1 -21.99 14.32 6.33
C MET A 1 -20.50 14.28 6.59
N ILE A 2 -19.69 14.14 5.54
CA ILE A 2 -18.22 14.12 5.67
C ILE A 2 -17.80 15.61 5.66
N TYR A 3 -17.55 16.15 6.84
CA TYR A 3 -17.04 17.52 7.06
C TYR A 3 -15.66 17.41 7.73
N PRO A 4 -14.69 18.25 7.34
CA PRO A 4 -14.80 19.39 6.43
C PRO A 4 -14.45 19.05 4.95
N PRO A 5 -14.86 19.89 3.97
CA PRO A 5 -14.34 19.80 2.60
C PRO A 5 -12.81 19.98 2.58
N SER A 6 -12.14 19.57 1.50
CA SER A 6 -10.70 19.80 1.36
C SER A 6 -10.45 21.31 1.30
N HIS A 7 -9.58 21.82 2.18
CA HIS A 7 -9.17 23.22 2.20
C HIS A 7 -7.68 23.32 1.93
N CYS A 8 -7.26 24.46 1.41
CA CYS A 8 -5.84 24.76 1.34
C CYS A 8 -5.30 24.99 2.77
N ASP A 9 -4.26 24.25 3.15
CA ASP A 9 -3.63 24.35 4.49
C ASP A 9 -3.12 25.75 4.83
N HIS A 10 -2.90 26.60 3.82
CA HIS A 10 -2.28 27.92 4.00
C HIS A 10 -3.27 29.10 3.98
N CYS A 11 -4.33 29.01 3.18
CA CYS A 11 -5.29 30.12 3.03
C CYS A 11 -6.71 29.75 3.47
N GLY A 12 -6.96 28.49 3.83
CA GLY A 12 -8.29 28.02 4.25
C GLY A 12 -9.33 28.10 3.14
N HIS A 13 -8.93 28.34 1.88
CA HIS A 13 -9.89 28.41 0.78
C HIS A 13 -10.49 27.01 0.56
N PRO A 14 -11.83 26.87 0.56
CA PRO A 14 -12.47 25.60 0.23
C PRO A 14 -12.23 25.29 -1.24
N LEU A 15 -11.62 24.13 -1.51
CA LEU A 15 -11.35 23.71 -2.89
C LEU A 15 -12.65 23.37 -3.61
N ARG A 16 -12.81 23.87 -4.84
CA ARG A 16 -13.95 23.50 -5.69
C ARG A 16 -13.83 22.04 -6.13
N ALA A 17 -14.94 21.43 -6.56
CA ALA A 17 -14.96 20.02 -6.99
C ALA A 17 -13.93 19.65 -8.07
N ILE A 18 -13.59 20.59 -8.97
CA ILE A 18 -12.56 20.40 -10.01
C ILE A 18 -11.14 20.50 -9.42
N GLU A 19 -10.98 21.21 -8.30
CA GLU A 19 -9.72 21.36 -7.56
C GLU A 19 -9.46 20.17 -6.63
N LEU A 20 -10.50 19.37 -6.31
CA LEU A 20 -10.42 18.13 -5.54
C LEU A 20 -9.79 16.95 -6.30
N ILE A 21 -9.50 17.10 -7.60
CA ILE A 21 -8.79 16.09 -8.41
C ILE A 21 -7.34 16.57 -8.57
N PRO A 22 -6.42 16.19 -7.66
CA PRO A 22 -5.04 16.69 -7.62
C PRO A 22 -4.31 16.63 -8.96
N LEU A 23 -4.54 15.61 -9.79
CA LEU A 23 -3.96 15.50 -11.13
C LEU A 23 -4.34 16.66 -12.05
N LEU A 24 -5.65 16.91 -12.21
CA LEU A 24 -6.15 17.94 -13.11
C LEU A 24 -5.91 19.34 -12.54
N SER A 25 -6.05 19.49 -11.22
CA SER A 25 -5.82 20.76 -10.55
C SER A 25 -4.35 21.14 -10.53
N ALA A 26 -3.43 20.21 -10.25
CA ALA A 26 -1.99 20.50 -10.25
C ALA A 26 -1.45 20.81 -11.66
N LEU A 27 -1.91 20.12 -12.70
CA LEU A 27 -1.52 20.42 -14.09
C LEU A 27 -2.02 21.80 -14.54
N LYS A 28 -3.30 22.11 -14.24
CA LYS A 28 -3.91 23.39 -14.64
C LYS A 28 -3.38 24.57 -13.81
N GLN A 29 -3.07 24.35 -12.54
CA GLN A 29 -2.63 25.38 -11.60
C GLN A 29 -1.11 25.40 -11.40
N ARG A 30 -0.35 24.58 -12.15
CA ARG A 30 1.11 24.41 -12.05
C ARG A 30 1.60 24.13 -10.63
N PHE A 31 0.87 23.33 -9.86
CA PHE A 31 1.14 23.04 -8.44
C PHE A 31 1.07 24.27 -7.51
N HIS A 32 0.43 25.37 -7.90
CA HIS A 32 0.24 26.54 -7.04
C HIS A 32 -1.24 26.72 -6.71
N CYS A 33 -1.56 27.12 -5.48
CA CYS A 33 -2.93 27.46 -5.12
C CYS A 33 -3.44 28.64 -5.96
N THR A 34 -4.65 28.52 -6.49
CA THR A 34 -5.32 29.58 -7.27
C THR A 34 -5.44 30.90 -6.51
N HIS A 35 -5.56 30.85 -5.18
CA HIS A 35 -5.79 32.02 -4.34
C HIS A 35 -4.53 32.57 -3.66
N CYS A 36 -3.70 31.71 -3.07
CA CYS A 36 -2.51 32.14 -2.32
C CYS A 36 -1.18 31.88 -3.03
N GLN A 37 -1.19 31.25 -4.21
CA GLN A 37 0.01 30.87 -4.98
C GLN A 37 0.99 29.98 -4.21
N GLN A 38 0.60 29.42 -3.07
CA GLN A 38 1.47 28.51 -2.32
C GLN A 38 1.60 27.18 -3.07
N ARG A 39 2.80 26.64 -3.08
CA ARG A 39 3.13 25.40 -3.79
C ARG A 39 2.56 24.18 -3.06
N PHE A 40 1.78 23.35 -3.75
CA PHE A 40 1.28 22.08 -3.22
C PHE A 40 2.37 21.01 -3.25
N SER A 41 2.28 20.05 -2.32
CA SER A 41 3.21 18.92 -2.29
C SER A 41 3.00 18.05 -3.54
N ALA A 42 4.06 17.80 -4.30
CA ALA A 42 4.00 16.95 -5.49
C ALA A 42 3.68 15.48 -5.14
N ARG A 43 3.77 15.10 -3.86
CA ARG A 43 3.53 13.74 -3.37
C ARG A 43 2.14 13.22 -3.72
N SER A 44 1.08 14.00 -3.44
CA SER A 44 -0.30 13.58 -3.72
C SER A 44 -0.56 13.44 -5.22
N PHE A 45 0.04 14.32 -6.03
CA PHE A 45 0.00 14.21 -7.49
C PHE A 45 0.63 12.91 -7.98
N TRP A 46 1.83 12.56 -7.49
CA TRP A 46 2.49 11.31 -7.88
C TRP A 46 1.72 10.07 -7.42
N LEU A 47 1.13 10.09 -6.22
CA LEU A 47 0.29 8.99 -5.74
C LEU A 47 -0.96 8.81 -6.60
N GLU A 48 -1.64 9.89 -6.97
CA GLU A 48 -2.84 9.81 -7.80
C GLU A 48 -2.51 9.39 -9.23
N LEU A 49 -1.40 9.90 -9.80
CA LEU A 49 -0.89 9.45 -11.10
C LEU A 49 -0.59 7.95 -11.06
N PHE A 50 0.08 7.49 -10.01
CA PHE A 50 0.42 6.09 -9.84
C PHE A 50 -0.82 5.21 -9.72
N CYS A 51 -1.83 5.62 -8.93
CA CYS A 51 -3.13 4.95 -8.88
C CYS A 51 -3.77 4.88 -10.27
N GLY A 52 -3.80 5.98 -11.01
CA GLY A 52 -4.34 6.02 -12.38
C GLY A 52 -3.62 5.07 -13.34
N ILE A 53 -2.29 4.97 -13.24
CA ILE A 53 -1.49 4.02 -14.02
C ILE A 53 -1.86 2.58 -13.64
N LEU A 54 -1.99 2.26 -12.35
CA LEU A 54 -2.42 0.93 -11.91
C LEU A 54 -3.80 0.56 -12.48
N PHE A 55 -4.76 1.50 -12.50
CA PHE A 55 -6.06 1.28 -13.12
C PHE A 55 -5.96 0.97 -14.62
N VAL A 56 -5.20 1.78 -15.37
CA VAL A 56 -5.02 1.59 -16.83
C VAL A 56 -4.32 0.28 -17.12
N ILE A 57 -3.31 -0.08 -16.33
CA ILE A 57 -2.62 -1.35 -16.48
C ILE A 57 -3.62 -2.45 -16.22
N PHE A 58 -4.22 -2.56 -15.03
CA PHE A 58 -4.93 -3.76 -14.57
C PHE A 58 -6.38 -3.91 -15.06
N LEU A 59 -7.09 -2.84 -15.44
CA LEU A 59 -8.51 -2.92 -15.88
C LEU A 59 -8.72 -2.94 -17.40
N GLN A 60 -7.79 -3.50 -18.17
CA GLN A 60 -7.94 -3.60 -19.63
C GLN A 60 -9.16 -4.45 -20.03
N ASP A 61 -9.37 -5.59 -19.37
CA ASP A 61 -10.40 -6.56 -19.76
C ASP A 61 -11.69 -6.51 -18.90
N LEU A 62 -11.87 -5.49 -18.05
CA LEU A 62 -13.06 -5.27 -17.19
C LEU A 62 -13.64 -6.54 -16.51
N ASP A 63 -12.77 -7.43 -16.05
CA ASP A 63 -13.15 -8.65 -15.33
C ASP A 63 -13.24 -8.44 -13.81
N TRP A 64 -14.08 -9.25 -13.15
CA TRP A 64 -14.22 -9.23 -11.68
C TRP A 64 -12.91 -9.56 -10.96
N LYS A 65 -12.08 -10.45 -11.54
CA LYS A 65 -10.74 -10.78 -11.03
C LYS A 65 -9.80 -9.57 -11.10
N SER A 66 -9.82 -8.83 -12.21
CA SER A 66 -9.00 -7.63 -12.40
C SER A 66 -9.40 -6.51 -11.43
N LEU A 67 -10.70 -6.31 -11.22
CA LEU A 67 -11.22 -5.37 -10.21
C LEU A 67 -10.74 -5.74 -8.80
N TRP A 68 -10.76 -7.03 -8.47
CA TRP A 68 -10.29 -7.52 -7.18
C TRP A 68 -8.77 -7.31 -7.00
N GLN A 69 -7.96 -7.60 -8.02
CA GLN A 69 -6.50 -7.37 -7.99
C GLN A 69 -6.17 -5.88 -7.81
N VAL A 70 -6.87 -4.99 -8.51
CA VAL A 70 -6.69 -3.53 -8.34
C VAL A 70 -7.09 -3.09 -6.94
N PHE A 71 -8.21 -3.58 -6.42
CA PHE A 71 -8.62 -3.28 -5.05
C PHE A 71 -7.56 -3.72 -4.04
N TRP A 72 -6.98 -4.91 -4.22
CA TRP A 72 -5.89 -5.40 -3.38
C TRP A 72 -4.63 -4.52 -3.45
N LEU A 73 -4.21 -4.13 -4.66
CA LEU A 73 -3.08 -3.24 -4.87
C LEU A 73 -3.30 -1.86 -4.26
N LEU A 74 -4.49 -1.28 -4.42
CA LEU A 74 -4.78 0.04 -3.86
C LEU A 74 -4.88 0.00 -2.33
N SER A 75 -5.51 -1.03 -1.76
CA SER A 75 -5.54 -1.21 -0.31
C SER A 75 -4.13 -1.36 0.26
N SER A 76 -3.27 -2.12 -0.40
CA SER A 76 -1.89 -2.32 0.06
C SER A 76 -1.04 -1.06 -0.13
N LEU A 77 -1.25 -0.30 -1.20
CA LEU A 77 -0.62 1.01 -1.40
C LEU A 77 -0.99 2.00 -0.30
N VAL A 78 -2.27 2.06 0.10
CA VAL A 78 -2.70 2.94 1.21
C VAL A 78 -2.00 2.56 2.51
N LEU A 79 -1.95 1.28 2.85
CA LEU A 79 -1.25 0.81 4.05
C LEU A 79 0.26 1.08 3.98
N ALA A 80 0.88 0.93 2.80
CA ALA A 80 2.28 1.27 2.59
C ALA A 80 2.57 2.77 2.79
N VAL A 81 1.69 3.65 2.32
CA VAL A 81 1.83 5.10 2.51
C VAL A 81 1.70 5.47 4.00
N ILE A 82 0.76 4.87 4.71
CA ILE A 82 0.59 5.09 6.17
C ILE A 82 1.81 4.57 6.93
N ASP A 83 2.31 3.39 6.58
CA ASP A 83 3.50 2.80 7.18
C ASP A 83 4.74 3.68 6.96
N TRP A 84 4.90 4.22 5.75
CA TRP A 84 6.00 5.16 5.45
C TRP A 84 5.95 6.44 6.31
N ASP A 85 4.76 6.93 6.62
CA ASP A 85 4.59 8.20 7.34
C ASP A 85 4.56 8.04 8.87
N HIS A 86 4.00 6.93 9.34
CA HIS A 86 3.66 6.75 10.76
C HIS A 86 4.19 5.45 11.36
N MET A 87 4.79 4.56 10.56
CA MET A 87 5.33 3.26 11.02
C MET A 87 4.29 2.40 11.77
N ILE A 88 3.01 2.54 11.40
CA ILE A 88 1.89 1.82 12.01
C ILE A 88 0.95 1.28 10.93
N VAL A 89 0.32 0.15 11.25
CA VAL A 89 -0.80 -0.37 10.48
C VAL A 89 -2.10 0.08 11.15
N GLU A 90 -2.81 1.01 10.52
CA GLU A 90 -4.09 1.51 11.01
C GLU A 90 -5.17 0.43 10.89
N MET A 91 -5.52 -0.18 12.04
CA MET A 91 -6.42 -1.33 12.11
C MET A 91 -7.83 -1.06 11.57
N ARG A 92 -8.30 0.19 11.62
CA ARG A 92 -9.60 0.55 11.04
C ARG A 92 -9.62 0.40 9.52
N ILE A 93 -8.54 0.85 8.88
CA ILE A 93 -8.38 0.76 7.42
C ILE A 93 -8.11 -0.69 7.04
N PHE A 94 -7.14 -1.34 7.69
CA PHE A 94 -6.79 -2.74 7.43
C PHE A 94 -7.98 -3.69 7.67
N GLY A 95 -8.73 -3.52 8.75
CA GLY A 95 -9.89 -4.36 9.05
C GLY A 95 -11.01 -4.17 8.02
N GLY A 96 -11.32 -2.93 7.65
CA GLY A 96 -12.35 -2.64 6.66
C GLY A 96 -11.99 -3.18 5.27
N THR A 97 -10.81 -2.84 4.76
CA THR A 97 -10.37 -3.30 3.43
C THR A 97 -10.07 -4.79 3.42
N GLY A 98 -9.51 -5.33 4.50
CA GLY A 98 -9.17 -6.74 4.64
C GLY A 98 -10.39 -7.65 4.67
N VAL A 99 -11.47 -7.27 5.35
CA VAL A 99 -12.73 -8.03 5.33
C VAL A 99 -13.33 -8.05 3.93
N ILE A 100 -13.36 -6.90 3.25
CA ILE A 100 -13.85 -6.82 1.87
C ILE A 100 -12.99 -7.70 0.96
N LEU A 101 -11.66 -7.65 1.10
CA LEU A 101 -10.72 -8.47 0.33
C LEU A 101 -10.96 -9.97 0.57
N LEU A 102 -11.15 -10.38 1.84
CA LEU A 102 -11.42 -11.76 2.24
C LEU A 102 -12.71 -12.29 1.64
N ILE A 103 -13.82 -11.55 1.79
CA ILE A 103 -15.13 -11.98 1.30
C ILE A 103 -15.11 -12.06 -0.23
N SER A 104 -14.66 -11.00 -0.90
CA SER A 104 -14.61 -10.95 -2.36
C SER A 104 -13.64 -11.98 -2.95
N GLY A 105 -12.49 -12.19 -2.29
CA GLY A 105 -11.51 -13.18 -2.71
C GLY A 105 -11.97 -14.61 -2.51
N ALA A 106 -12.70 -14.90 -1.41
CA ALA A 106 -13.28 -16.23 -1.17
C ALA A 106 -14.38 -16.61 -2.18
N VAL A 107 -15.07 -15.62 -2.76
CA VAL A 107 -16.03 -15.84 -3.84
C VAL A 107 -15.34 -16.08 -5.18
N LEU A 108 -14.23 -15.38 -5.43
CA LEU A 108 -13.52 -15.39 -6.71
C LEU A 108 -12.49 -16.51 -6.86
N PHE A 109 -11.92 -16.96 -5.75
CA PHE A 109 -10.81 -17.90 -5.69
C PHE A 109 -11.08 -18.98 -4.64
N HIS A 110 -10.28 -20.05 -4.65
CA HIS A 110 -10.29 -21.05 -3.58
C HIS A 110 -9.24 -20.70 -2.52
N PRO A 111 -9.63 -20.09 -1.39
CA PRO A 111 -8.67 -19.62 -0.40
C PRO A 111 -8.00 -20.78 0.35
N HIS A 112 -6.73 -20.59 0.70
CA HIS A 112 -5.94 -21.53 1.47
C HIS A 112 -6.16 -21.34 2.98
N TRP A 113 -7.25 -21.91 3.52
CA TRP A 113 -7.65 -21.73 4.93
C TRP A 113 -6.59 -22.11 5.98
N PHE A 114 -5.69 -23.05 5.67
CA PHE A 114 -4.67 -23.51 6.61
C PHE A 114 -3.36 -22.70 6.57
N GLN A 115 -3.06 -22.00 5.48
CA GLN A 115 -1.81 -21.27 5.34
C GLN A 115 -1.65 -20.11 6.33
N PRO A 116 -2.67 -19.29 6.60
CA PRO A 116 -2.59 -18.21 7.60
C PRO A 116 -2.22 -18.72 9.00
N LEU A 117 -2.76 -19.87 9.42
CA LEU A 117 -2.42 -20.47 10.70
C LEU A 117 -0.94 -20.85 10.77
N ILE A 118 -0.40 -21.40 9.68
CA ILE A 118 1.03 -21.75 9.58
C ILE A 118 1.88 -20.49 9.61
N VAL A 119 1.53 -19.45 8.85
CA VAL A 119 2.24 -18.15 8.84
C VAL A 119 2.26 -17.53 10.24
N CYS A 120 1.12 -17.50 10.93
CA CYS A 120 1.03 -17.02 12.31
C CYS A 120 1.89 -17.85 13.26
N GLY A 121 1.88 -19.18 13.13
CA GLY A 121 2.69 -20.07 13.96
C GLY A 121 4.20 -19.87 13.76
N VAL A 122 4.64 -19.80 12.51
CA VAL A 122 6.06 -19.56 12.15
C VAL A 122 6.50 -18.20 12.67
N PHE A 123 5.69 -17.15 12.50
CA PHE A 123 6.03 -15.82 12.95
C PHE A 123 6.05 -15.72 14.48
N PHE A 124 5.08 -16.32 15.17
CA PHE A 124 5.07 -16.38 16.63
C PHE A 124 6.35 -17.05 17.17
N PHE A 125 6.78 -18.14 16.54
CA PHE A 125 8.03 -18.80 16.87
C PHE A 125 9.25 -17.93 16.56
N SER A 126 9.25 -17.24 15.41
CA SER A 126 10.29 -16.29 15.02
C SER A 126 10.45 -15.17 16.05
N GLN A 127 9.35 -14.59 16.54
CA GLN A 127 9.37 -13.52 17.56
C GLN A 127 9.94 -14.00 18.90
N LYS A 128 9.76 -15.30 19.22
CA LYS A 128 10.36 -15.89 20.43
C LYS A 128 11.89 -16.01 20.33
N ILE A 129 12.42 -16.21 19.13
CA ILE A 129 13.87 -16.32 18.88
C ILE A 129 14.49 -14.95 18.68
N LEU A 130 13.82 -14.09 17.91
CA LEU A 130 14.24 -12.76 17.51
C LEU A 130 13.20 -11.74 18.01
N PRO A 131 13.24 -11.37 19.29
CA PRO A 131 12.30 -10.41 19.85
C PRO A 131 12.41 -9.07 19.11
N ASP A 132 11.25 -8.48 18.82
CA ASP A 132 11.11 -7.16 18.18
C ASP A 132 11.71 -7.04 16.76
N SER A 133 11.93 -8.16 16.07
CA SER A 133 12.54 -8.15 14.73
C SER A 133 11.57 -7.72 13.62
N LEU A 134 10.26 -7.99 13.76
CA LEU A 134 9.25 -7.70 12.75
C LEU A 134 8.00 -7.09 13.40
N GLY A 135 7.39 -6.11 12.73
CA GLY A 135 6.20 -5.45 13.23
C GLY A 135 5.00 -6.39 13.26
N LEU A 136 4.16 -6.31 14.30
CA LEU A 136 2.89 -7.04 14.34
C LEU A 136 1.99 -6.66 13.15
N GLY A 137 2.05 -5.40 12.71
CA GLY A 137 1.34 -4.91 11.52
C GLY A 137 1.64 -5.74 10.26
N ASP A 138 2.92 -6.02 10.01
CA ASP A 138 3.37 -6.80 8.86
C ASP A 138 2.81 -8.22 8.90
N LEU A 139 2.78 -8.84 10.09
CA LEU A 139 2.18 -10.15 10.27
C LEU A 139 0.71 -10.19 9.87
N TRP A 140 -0.08 -9.19 10.26
CA TRP A 140 -1.50 -9.14 9.92
C TRP A 140 -1.70 -9.09 8.41
N VAL A 141 -0.89 -8.29 7.70
CA VAL A 141 -0.96 -8.16 6.25
C VAL A 141 -0.53 -9.45 5.55
N ILE A 142 0.62 -10.03 5.93
CA ILE A 142 1.12 -11.29 5.35
C ILE A 142 0.14 -12.43 5.63
N GLY A 143 -0.42 -12.48 6.84
CA GLY A 143 -1.43 -13.46 7.24
C GLY A 143 -2.69 -13.36 6.38
N LEU A 144 -3.22 -12.16 6.15
CA LEU A 144 -4.35 -11.94 5.25
C LEU A 144 -4.02 -12.39 3.82
N TRP A 145 -2.83 -12.08 3.31
CA TRP A 145 -2.46 -12.39 1.93
C TRP A 145 -2.21 -13.87 1.70
N SER A 146 -1.80 -14.60 2.74
CA SER A 146 -1.62 -16.06 2.69
C SER A 146 -2.92 -16.85 2.48
N PHE A 147 -4.10 -16.21 2.58
CA PHE A 147 -5.33 -16.84 2.12
C PHE A 147 -5.39 -16.98 0.59
N PHE A 148 -4.73 -16.09 -0.16
CA PHE A 148 -4.84 -16.01 -1.62
C PHE A 148 -3.57 -16.41 -2.35
N LEU A 149 -2.41 -16.25 -1.71
CA LEU A 149 -1.12 -16.65 -2.26
C LEU A 149 -0.77 -18.04 -1.77
N SER A 150 -0.39 -18.92 -2.70
CA SER A 150 0.25 -20.18 -2.33
C SER A 150 1.59 -19.93 -1.61
N TRP A 151 2.10 -20.93 -0.91
CA TRP A 151 3.35 -20.78 -0.15
C TRP A 151 4.54 -20.37 -1.02
N TYR A 152 4.62 -20.86 -2.26
CA TYR A 152 5.67 -20.46 -3.22
C TYR A 152 5.53 -18.98 -3.61
N GLU A 153 4.32 -18.50 -3.86
CA GLU A 153 4.05 -17.13 -4.27
C GLU A 153 4.27 -16.15 -3.11
N LEU A 154 3.84 -16.53 -1.90
CA LEU A 154 4.09 -15.76 -0.68
C LEU A 154 5.60 -15.60 -0.43
N LEU A 155 6.38 -16.67 -0.59
CA LEU A 155 7.83 -16.61 -0.49
C LEU A 155 8.46 -15.72 -1.58
N GLN A 156 7.95 -15.76 -2.82
CA GLN A 156 8.41 -14.86 -3.88
C GLN A 156 8.17 -13.40 -3.51
N VAL A 157 6.97 -13.06 -3.03
CA VAL A 157 6.64 -11.70 -2.58
C VAL A 157 7.53 -11.26 -1.43
N LEU A 158 7.71 -12.09 -0.40
CA LEU A 158 8.58 -11.79 0.74
C LEU A 158 10.05 -11.66 0.34
N PHE A 159 10.52 -12.47 -0.61
CA PHE A 159 11.89 -12.39 -1.12
C PHE A 159 12.11 -11.07 -1.86
N ILE A 160 11.19 -10.67 -2.75
CA ILE A 160 11.26 -9.39 -3.47
C ILE A 160 11.17 -8.21 -2.49
N ALA A 161 10.28 -8.29 -1.49
CA ALA A 161 10.12 -7.28 -0.46
C ALA A 161 11.40 -7.11 0.37
N SER A 162 11.96 -8.21 0.89
CA SER A 162 13.20 -8.17 1.67
C SER A 162 14.40 -7.70 0.84
N LEU A 163 14.53 -8.13 -0.42
CA LEU A 163 15.58 -7.67 -1.31
C LEU A 163 15.48 -6.17 -1.59
N SER A 164 14.28 -5.66 -1.91
CA SER A 164 14.07 -4.24 -2.15
C SER A 164 14.30 -3.39 -0.90
N GLY A 165 13.87 -3.87 0.27
CA GLY A 165 14.15 -3.25 1.56
C GLY A 165 15.66 -3.19 1.88
N LEU A 166 16.39 -4.28 1.61
CA LEU A 166 17.84 -4.34 1.82
C LEU A 166 18.60 -3.40 0.88
N ILE A 167 18.21 -3.32 -0.39
CA ILE A 167 18.79 -2.37 -1.36
C ILE A 167 18.57 -0.93 -0.87
N PHE A 168 17.37 -0.62 -0.40
CA PHE A 168 17.05 0.70 0.12
C PHE A 168 17.83 1.04 1.40
N PHE A 169 17.94 0.10 2.33
CA PHE A 169 18.73 0.25 3.55
C PHE A 169 20.23 0.44 3.24
N GLY A 170 20.78 -0.35 2.33
CA GLY A 170 22.16 -0.23 1.86
C GLY A 170 22.42 1.13 1.22
N TYR A 171 21.51 1.61 0.37
CA TYR A 171 21.58 2.94 -0.23
C TYR A 171 21.56 4.07 0.81
N GLN A 172 20.71 3.97 1.83
CA GLN A 172 20.66 4.93 2.93
C GLN A 172 21.92 4.92 3.79
N THR A 173 22.49 3.73 4.01
CA THR A 173 23.76 3.55 4.74
C THR A 173 24.91 4.23 3.99
N LEU A 174 24.98 4.08 2.66
CA LEU A 174 25.96 4.79 1.81
C LEU A 174 25.81 6.32 1.90
N ARG A 175 24.60 6.81 2.15
CA ARG A 175 24.30 8.24 2.37
C ARG A 175 24.48 8.71 3.81
N LYS A 176 24.99 7.85 4.71
CA LYS A 176 25.14 8.10 6.15
C LYS A 176 23.83 8.51 6.85
N LYS A 177 22.68 8.09 6.31
CA LYS A 177 21.36 8.32 6.88
C LYS A 177 20.80 6.97 7.32
N ILE A 178 21.37 6.39 8.37
CA ILE A 178 20.95 5.06 8.85
C ILE A 178 19.60 5.23 9.55
N PRO A 179 18.49 4.69 9.01
CA PRO A 179 17.21 4.75 9.70
C PRO A 179 17.24 3.79 10.90
N GLU A 180 16.66 4.20 12.02
CA GLU A 180 16.52 3.32 13.20
C GLU A 180 15.50 2.20 12.95
N GLN A 181 14.47 2.48 12.14
CA GLN A 181 13.42 1.54 11.76
C GLN A 181 13.04 1.76 10.30
N LEU A 182 12.69 0.68 9.60
CA LEU A 182 12.40 0.69 8.17
C LEU A 182 10.96 0.24 7.92
N PRO A 183 10.12 1.04 7.24
CA PRO A 183 8.74 0.65 6.94
C PRO A 183 8.75 -0.53 5.96
N PHE A 184 8.19 -1.68 6.34
CA PHE A 184 8.25 -2.89 5.53
C PHE A 184 7.12 -2.96 4.49
N LEU A 185 5.95 -2.39 4.78
CA LEU A 185 4.78 -2.46 3.89
C LEU A 185 5.01 -1.87 2.49
N PRO A 186 5.77 -0.77 2.29
CA PRO A 186 6.15 -0.28 0.96
C PRO A 186 6.88 -1.33 0.11
N PHE A 187 7.78 -2.09 0.73
CA PHE A 187 8.53 -3.14 0.02
C PHE A 187 7.66 -4.36 -0.25
N LEU A 188 6.77 -4.67 0.70
CA LEU A 188 5.76 -5.70 0.57
C LEU A 188 4.78 -5.38 -0.59
N PHE A 189 4.37 -4.12 -0.73
CA PHE A 189 3.60 -3.63 -1.88
C PHE A 189 4.34 -3.81 -3.22
N ILE A 190 5.64 -3.49 -3.27
CA ILE A 190 6.47 -3.71 -4.47
C ILE A 190 6.49 -5.20 -4.84
N GLY A 191 6.64 -6.08 -3.85
CA GLY A 191 6.57 -7.54 -4.04
C GLY A 191 5.24 -7.98 -4.65
N LEU A 192 4.12 -7.49 -4.11
CA LEU A 192 2.78 -7.80 -4.64
C LEU A 192 2.60 -7.29 -6.08
N LEU A 193 3.01 -6.06 -6.35
CA LEU A 193 2.89 -5.44 -7.65
C LEU A 193 3.64 -6.25 -8.71
N LEU A 194 4.89 -6.62 -8.44
CA LEU A 194 5.69 -7.42 -9.37
C LEU A 194 5.14 -8.82 -9.56
N PHE A 195 4.63 -9.44 -8.49
CA PHE A 195 3.96 -10.74 -8.58
C PHE A 195 2.71 -10.67 -9.48
N LEU A 196 1.82 -9.71 -9.24
CA LEU A 196 0.60 -9.55 -10.02
C LEU A 196 0.86 -9.15 -11.47
N LEU A 197 1.90 -8.35 -11.75
CA LEU A 197 2.32 -8.04 -13.12
C LEU A 197 2.87 -9.27 -13.86
N LYS A 198 3.55 -10.18 -13.15
CA LYS A 198 4.09 -11.42 -13.73
C LYS A 198 2.99 -12.43 -14.04
N ASN A 199 1.95 -12.51 -13.20
CA ASN A 199 0.92 -13.54 -13.27
C ASN A 199 -0.33 -13.10 -14.04
N ARG A 200 -0.14 -12.23 -15.01
CA ARG A 200 -1.17 -11.61 -15.84
C ARG A 200 -1.00 -12.07 -17.28
#